data_AF-A0A5C7JGP6-F1
#
_entry.id   AF-A0A5C7JGP6-F1
#
_cell.length_a   1.000
_cell.length_b   1.000
_cell.length_c   1.000
_cell.angle_alpha   90.00
_cell.angle_beta   90.00
_cell.angle_gamma   90.00
#
_symmetry.space_group_name_H-M   'P 1'
#
loop_
_entity.id
_entity.type
_entity.pdbx_description
1 polymer ?
#
loop_
_entity_poly.entity_id
_entity_poly.type
_entity_poly.pdbx_seq_one_letter_code
_entity_poly.pdbx_strand_id
1 'polypeptide(L)'
;MEKDKKKHLVVITDALNGETATAIAEKLGLSKERICQILRLYNIDTRKIRRENKKAEIKKIAQNAKKLLNDGLSVEDVRTKLNPSSYLITQLINFGVDLRLVKSEEIEKRNKKCLALYKKGLTAYEIIDILDGVETPNQVYHNVCKVNNSKLPKRVNTRKKKSIKLDKEIAKLKKKHSFTEVTNILNENGVTNLNNGKIKVGLVVQRFYKNQQKKS
;
A
#
# COMPACT_ATOMS: atom_id res chain seq x y z
N MET A 1 -22.46 52.47 -1.70
CA MET A 1 -23.05 51.73 -2.85
C MET A 1 -22.05 51.47 -3.97
N GLU A 2 -21.51 52.48 -4.66
CA GLU A 2 -20.63 52.24 -5.82
C GLU A 2 -19.23 51.70 -5.44
N LYS A 3 -18.65 52.19 -4.33
CA LYS A 3 -17.39 51.67 -3.76
C LYS A 3 -17.49 50.20 -3.33
N ASP A 4 -18.65 49.76 -2.83
CA ASP A 4 -18.87 48.37 -2.39
C ASP A 4 -18.96 47.41 -3.58
N LYS A 5 -19.61 47.85 -4.67
CA LYS A 5 -19.68 47.09 -5.92
C LYS A 5 -18.29 46.88 -6.55
N LYS A 6 -17.42 47.90 -6.54
CA LYS A 6 -16.03 47.77 -7.03
C LYS A 6 -15.24 46.73 -6.21
N LYS A 7 -15.37 46.73 -4.89
CA LYS A 7 -14.72 45.73 -4.02
C LYS A 7 -15.26 44.31 -4.28
N HIS A 8 -16.57 44.16 -4.48
CA HIS A 8 -17.15 42.86 -4.82
C HIS A 8 -16.60 42.31 -6.15
N LEU A 9 -16.45 43.16 -7.17
CA LEU A 9 -15.89 42.76 -8.46
C LEU A 9 -14.44 42.26 -8.37
N VAL A 10 -13.61 42.87 -7.52
CA VAL A 10 -12.24 42.39 -7.28
C VAL A 10 -12.27 41.00 -6.65
N VAL A 11 -13.10 40.79 -5.62
CA VAL A 11 -13.27 39.48 -4.97
C VAL A 11 -13.73 38.41 -5.96
N ILE A 12 -14.69 38.74 -6.83
CA ILE A 12 -15.21 37.83 -7.85
C ILE A 12 -14.12 37.48 -8.86
N THR A 13 -13.39 38.47 -9.36
CA THR A 13 -12.33 38.28 -10.36
C THR A 13 -11.22 37.38 -9.81
N ASP A 14 -10.72 37.67 -8.60
CA ASP A 14 -9.66 36.87 -7.97
C ASP A 14 -10.14 35.43 -7.68
N ALA A 15 -11.40 35.26 -7.27
CA ALA A 15 -12.02 33.96 -7.07
C ALA A 15 -12.16 33.15 -8.37
N LEU A 16 -12.53 33.80 -9.49
CA LEU A 16 -12.60 33.19 -10.82
C LEU A 16 -11.22 32.78 -11.34
N ASN A 17 -10.17 33.53 -10.96
CA ASN A 17 -8.78 33.16 -11.23
C ASN A 17 -8.28 32.00 -10.35
N GLY A 18 -9.08 31.55 -9.38
CA GLY A 18 -8.78 30.40 -8.52
C GLY A 18 -8.04 30.75 -7.23
N GLU A 19 -7.97 32.03 -6.86
CA GLU A 19 -7.43 32.41 -5.55
C GLU A 19 -8.29 31.84 -4.41
N THR A 20 -7.66 31.61 -3.25
CA THR A 20 -8.37 31.14 -2.07
C THR A 20 -9.05 32.31 -1.36
N ALA A 21 -10.18 32.05 -0.69
CA ALA A 21 -10.84 33.09 0.11
C ALA A 21 -9.92 33.71 1.18
N THR A 22 -8.94 32.95 1.68
CA THR A 22 -7.92 33.46 2.62
C THR A 22 -6.96 34.42 1.93
N ALA A 23 -6.43 34.07 0.76
CA ALA A 23 -5.52 34.94 0.00
C ALA A 23 -6.19 36.26 -0.41
N ILE A 24 -7.44 36.18 -0.88
CA ILE A 24 -8.24 37.37 -1.23
C ILE A 24 -8.50 38.25 0.00
N ALA A 25 -8.78 37.63 1.16
CA ALA A 25 -9.00 38.33 2.43
C ALA A 25 -7.75 39.11 2.87
N GLU A 26 -6.58 38.47 2.82
CA GLU A 26 -5.28 39.08 3.13
C GLU A 26 -4.96 40.25 2.17
N LYS A 27 -5.14 40.05 0.86
CA LYS A 27 -4.89 41.05 -0.18
C LYS A 27 -5.76 42.30 -0.03
N LEU A 28 -7.00 42.14 0.45
CA LEU A 28 -7.97 43.22 0.55
C LEU A 28 -8.12 43.78 1.97
N GLY A 29 -7.41 43.23 2.97
CA GLY A 29 -7.57 43.60 4.38
C GLY A 29 -8.98 43.34 4.91
N LEU A 30 -9.62 42.26 4.45
CA LEU A 30 -10.98 41.88 4.84
C LEU A 30 -10.97 40.58 5.65
N SER A 31 -12.05 40.32 6.38
CA SER A 31 -12.24 39.00 7.00
C SER A 31 -12.61 37.95 5.96
N LYS A 32 -12.22 36.70 6.21
CA LYS A 32 -12.57 35.57 5.36
C LYS A 32 -14.09 35.36 5.26
N GLU A 33 -14.81 35.61 6.35
CA GLU A 33 -16.27 35.56 6.41
C GLU A 33 -16.88 36.55 5.42
N ARG A 34 -16.32 37.76 5.32
CA ARG A 34 -16.79 38.78 4.40
C ARG A 34 -16.58 38.36 2.95
N ILE A 35 -15.44 37.76 2.62
CA ILE A 35 -15.19 37.19 1.29
C ILE A 35 -16.20 36.09 0.96
N CYS A 36 -16.43 35.15 1.88
CA CYS A 36 -17.42 34.08 1.71
C CYS A 36 -18.85 34.62 1.52
N GLN A 37 -19.25 35.66 2.24
CA GLN A 37 -20.54 36.31 2.06
C GLN A 37 -20.69 36.90 0.65
N ILE A 38 -19.67 37.62 0.18
CA ILE A 38 -19.65 38.19 -1.18
C ILE A 38 -19.78 37.07 -2.21
N LEU A 39 -18.97 36.02 -2.13
CA LEU A 39 -19.03 34.91 -3.08
C LEU A 39 -20.38 34.21 -3.10
N ARG A 40 -21.04 34.07 -1.93
CA ARG A 40 -22.39 33.50 -1.84
C ARG A 40 -23.45 34.39 -2.52
N LEU A 41 -23.36 35.71 -2.37
CA LEU A 41 -24.29 36.65 -3.03
C LEU A 41 -24.28 36.50 -4.55
N TYR A 42 -23.12 36.16 -5.13
CA TYR A 42 -22.96 35.97 -6.58
C TYR A 42 -22.93 34.49 -7.01
N ASN A 43 -23.28 33.56 -6.10
CA ASN A 43 -23.32 32.13 -6.36
C ASN A 43 -22.00 31.55 -6.94
N ILE A 44 -20.85 32.03 -6.45
CA ILE A 44 -19.54 31.61 -6.92
C ILE A 44 -18.99 30.46 -6.06
N ASP A 45 -18.90 29.28 -6.66
CA ASP A 45 -18.24 28.13 -6.04
C ASP A 45 -16.74 28.08 -6.38
N THR A 46 -15.94 28.71 -5.52
CA THR A 46 -14.46 28.70 -5.62
C THR A 46 -13.85 27.30 -5.56
N ARG A 47 -14.55 26.31 -5.00
CA ARG A 47 -14.04 24.93 -4.98
C ARG A 47 -14.14 24.31 -6.36
N LYS A 48 -15.25 24.53 -7.07
CA LYS A 48 -15.44 24.05 -8.44
C LYS A 48 -14.44 24.71 -9.39
N ILE A 49 -14.32 26.04 -9.33
CA ILE A 49 -13.38 26.81 -10.16
C ILE A 49 -11.94 26.30 -9.98
N ARG A 50 -11.46 26.19 -8.73
CA ARG A 50 -10.10 25.69 -8.47
C ARG A 50 -9.88 24.26 -8.97
N ARG A 51 -10.89 23.40 -8.89
CA ARG A 51 -10.81 22.03 -9.43
C ARG A 51 -10.69 22.05 -10.96
N GLU A 52 -11.45 22.91 -11.63
CA GLU A 52 -11.39 23.08 -13.09
C GLU A 52 -10.05 23.67 -13.53
N ASN A 53 -9.55 24.70 -12.84
CA ASN A 53 -8.23 25.29 -13.11
C ASN A 53 -7.11 24.24 -12.95
N LYS A 54 -7.13 23.49 -11.84
CA LYS A 54 -6.18 22.39 -11.62
C LYS A 54 -6.28 21.32 -12.71
N LYS A 55 -7.50 20.95 -13.15
CA LYS A 55 -7.70 20.00 -14.24
C LYS A 55 -7.10 20.53 -15.55
N ALA A 56 -7.25 21.82 -15.84
CA ALA A 56 -6.69 22.47 -17.01
C ALA A 56 -5.15 22.50 -16.98
N GLU A 57 -4.55 22.80 -15.83
CA GLU A 57 -3.08 22.72 -15.65
C GLU A 57 -2.55 21.30 -15.88
N ILE A 58 -3.16 20.29 -15.26
CA ILE A 58 -2.75 18.89 -15.45
C ILE A 58 -2.89 18.50 -16.92
N LYS A 59 -3.94 18.96 -17.61
CA LYS A 59 -4.12 18.72 -19.05
C LYS A 59 -2.98 19.34 -19.88
N LYS A 60 -2.53 20.56 -19.55
CA LYS A 60 -1.37 21.20 -20.21
C LYS A 60 -0.09 20.40 -20.00
N ILE A 61 0.15 19.95 -18.76
CA ILE A 61 1.31 19.10 -18.44
C ILE A 61 1.22 17.77 -19.20
N ALA A 62 0.04 17.16 -19.27
CA ALA A 62 -0.18 15.93 -20.03
C ALA A 62 0.09 16.12 -21.52
N GLN A 63 -0.33 17.24 -22.12
CA GLN A 63 -0.04 17.55 -23.52
C GLN A 63 1.47 17.71 -23.76
N ASN A 64 2.18 18.40 -22.87
CA ASN A 64 3.63 18.55 -22.96
C ASN A 64 4.33 17.19 -22.83
N ALA A 65 3.91 16.36 -21.86
CA ALA A 65 4.44 15.01 -21.70
C ALA A 65 4.19 14.13 -22.93
N LYS A 66 2.99 14.16 -23.53
CA LYS A 66 2.70 13.45 -24.79
C LYS A 66 3.60 13.91 -25.92
N LYS A 67 3.81 15.21 -26.05
CA LYS A 67 4.69 15.76 -27.09
C LYS A 67 6.11 15.22 -26.92
N LEU A 68 6.67 15.29 -25.72
CA LEU A 68 8.02 14.78 -25.46
C LEU A 68 8.15 13.27 -25.73
N LEU A 69 7.14 12.48 -25.38
CA LEU A 69 7.11 11.04 -25.69
C LEU A 69 7.01 10.77 -27.19
N ASN A 70 6.19 11.55 -27.91
CA ASN A 70 6.07 11.44 -29.37
C ASN A 70 7.35 11.88 -30.10
N ASP A 71 8.10 12.82 -29.51
CA ASP A 71 9.41 13.25 -29.99
C ASP A 71 10.51 12.19 -29.70
N GLY A 72 10.15 11.05 -29.13
CA GLY A 72 11.04 9.89 -28.92
C GLY A 72 11.77 9.87 -27.58
N LEU A 73 11.49 10.80 -26.66
CA LEU A 73 12.10 10.76 -25.33
C LEU A 73 11.59 9.55 -24.54
N SER A 74 12.50 8.94 -23.76
CA SER A 74 12.11 7.89 -22.83
C SER A 74 11.23 8.43 -21.70
N VAL A 75 10.47 7.55 -21.05
CA VAL A 75 9.68 7.93 -19.87
C VAL A 75 10.58 8.49 -18.76
N GLU A 76 11.80 7.98 -18.60
CA GLU A 76 12.78 8.48 -17.63
C GLU A 76 13.20 9.92 -17.91
N ASP A 77 13.47 10.24 -19.18
CA ASP A 77 13.85 11.59 -19.59
C ASP A 77 12.70 12.57 -19.40
N VAL A 78 11.48 12.17 -19.77
CA VAL A 78 10.27 12.99 -19.59
C VAL A 78 10.00 13.25 -18.10
N ARG A 79 10.18 12.24 -17.24
CA ARG A 79 10.05 12.41 -15.79
C ARG A 79 11.11 13.35 -15.25
N THR A 80 12.35 13.22 -15.70
CA THR A 80 13.45 14.08 -15.26
C THR A 80 13.20 15.53 -15.65
N LYS A 81 12.73 15.75 -16.89
CA LYS A 81 12.44 17.08 -17.44
C LYS A 81 11.23 17.75 -16.81
N LEU A 82 10.14 17.02 -16.59
CA LEU A 82 8.90 17.56 -16.01
C LEU A 82 8.88 17.54 -14.48
N ASN A 83 9.80 16.78 -13.86
CA ASN A 83 9.88 16.50 -12.43
C ASN A 83 8.52 16.33 -11.73
N PRO A 84 7.62 15.44 -12.23
CA PRO A 84 6.29 15.32 -11.68
C PRO A 84 6.32 14.54 -10.36
N SER A 85 5.58 15.01 -9.37
CA SER A 85 5.34 14.24 -8.14
C SER A 85 4.58 12.95 -8.41
N SER A 86 4.70 11.94 -7.53
CA SER A 86 3.97 10.67 -7.65
C SER A 86 2.45 10.85 -7.74
N TYR A 87 1.92 11.86 -7.04
CA TYR A 87 0.51 12.23 -7.14
C TYR A 87 0.16 12.73 -8.54
N LEU A 88 0.97 13.63 -9.11
CA LEU A 88 0.75 14.15 -10.45
C LEU A 88 0.85 13.05 -11.51
N ILE A 89 1.83 12.15 -11.41
CA ILE A 89 1.96 10.98 -12.30
C ILE A 89 0.66 10.16 -12.30
N THR A 90 0.08 9.91 -11.13
CA THR A 90 -1.18 9.17 -11.01
C THR A 90 -2.34 9.91 -11.70
N GLN A 91 -2.37 11.25 -11.62
CA GLN A 91 -3.39 12.04 -12.29
C GLN A 91 -3.22 12.10 -13.81
N LEU A 92 -1.99 12.10 -14.31
CA LEU A 92 -1.67 12.12 -15.74
C LEU A 92 -2.19 10.87 -16.49
N ILE A 93 -2.31 9.74 -15.80
CA ILE A 93 -2.91 8.51 -16.36
C ILE A 93 -4.34 8.77 -16.84
N ASN A 94 -5.13 9.58 -16.11
CA ASN A 94 -6.49 9.93 -16.50
C ASN A 94 -6.55 10.78 -17.80
N PHE A 95 -5.41 11.33 -18.22
CA PHE A 95 -5.26 12.07 -19.48
C PHE A 95 -4.54 11.25 -20.56
N GLY A 96 -4.32 9.96 -20.32
CA GLY A 96 -3.68 9.03 -21.25
C GLY A 96 -2.16 9.19 -21.34
N VAL A 97 -1.50 9.60 -20.25
CA VAL A 97 -0.04 9.65 -20.15
C VAL A 97 0.40 8.83 -18.95
N ASP A 98 1.09 7.72 -19.22
CA ASP A 98 1.66 6.90 -18.16
C ASP A 98 3.16 7.20 -18.03
N LEU A 99 3.50 7.98 -17.01
CA LEU A 99 4.90 8.27 -16.64
C LEU A 99 5.39 7.36 -15.51
N ARG A 100 4.74 6.21 -15.26
CA ARG A 100 5.28 5.23 -14.31
C ARG A 100 6.43 4.48 -14.98
N LEU A 101 7.52 4.32 -14.23
CA LEU A 101 8.70 3.55 -14.70
C LEU A 101 8.46 2.04 -14.65
N VAL A 102 7.56 1.61 -13.77
CA VAL A 102 7.15 0.22 -13.63
C VAL A 102 5.77 0.06 -14.23
N LYS A 103 5.61 -0.90 -15.16
CA LYS A 103 4.33 -1.15 -15.82
C LYS A 103 3.28 -1.60 -14.80
N SER A 104 2.02 -1.23 -15.00
CA SER A 104 0.91 -1.62 -14.11
C SER A 104 0.78 -3.13 -13.95
N GLU A 105 1.02 -3.89 -15.02
CA GLU A 105 0.99 -5.35 -15.00
C GLU A 105 2.07 -5.96 -14.11
N GLU A 106 3.27 -5.39 -14.10
CA GLU A 106 4.38 -5.85 -13.26
C GLU A 106 4.10 -5.58 -11.79
N ILE A 107 3.53 -4.41 -11.48
CA ILE A 107 3.07 -4.06 -10.14
C ILE A 107 1.99 -5.04 -9.68
N GLU A 108 1.02 -5.35 -10.53
CA GLU A 108 -0.05 -6.29 -10.18
C GLU A 108 0.47 -7.73 -10.00
N LYS A 109 1.36 -8.19 -10.89
CA LYS A 109 2.06 -9.47 -10.74
C LYS A 109 2.84 -9.53 -9.42
N ARG A 110 3.57 -8.47 -9.05
CA ARG A 110 4.29 -8.36 -7.78
C ARG A 110 3.32 -8.43 -6.59
N ASN A 111 2.21 -7.70 -6.62
CA ASN A 111 1.21 -7.71 -5.56
C ASN A 111 0.57 -9.10 -5.39
N LYS A 112 0.22 -9.78 -6.49
CA LYS A 112 -0.29 -11.15 -6.48
C LYS A 112 0.72 -12.14 -5.90
N LYS A 113 2.01 -12.02 -6.25
CA LYS A 113 3.09 -12.82 -5.64
C LYS A 113 3.24 -12.54 -4.15
N CYS A 114 3.21 -11.28 -3.70
CA CYS A 114 3.21 -10.92 -2.27
C CYS A 114 2.06 -11.63 -1.53
N LEU A 115 0.84 -11.56 -2.05
CA LEU A 115 -0.33 -12.22 -1.46
C LEU A 115 -0.15 -13.74 -1.36
N ALA A 116 0.37 -14.37 -2.41
CA ALA A 116 0.60 -15.81 -2.44
C ALA A 116 1.62 -16.25 -1.37
N LEU A 117 2.77 -15.57 -1.28
CA LEU A 117 3.79 -15.84 -0.25
C LEU A 117 3.26 -15.57 1.16
N TYR A 118 2.52 -14.47 1.34
CA TYR A 118 1.88 -14.14 2.61
C TYR A 118 0.89 -15.23 3.04
N LYS A 119 0.04 -15.72 2.12
CA LYS A 119 -0.91 -16.82 2.38
C LYS A 119 -0.20 -18.16 2.65
N LYS A 120 0.98 -18.40 2.07
CA LYS A 120 1.83 -19.55 2.44
C LYS A 120 2.37 -19.45 3.88
N GLY A 121 2.34 -18.25 4.47
CA GLY A 121 2.65 -18.01 5.88
C GLY A 121 4.07 -17.47 6.12
N LEU A 122 4.76 -17.04 5.06
CA LEU A 122 6.03 -16.34 5.15
C LEU A 122 5.86 -15.00 5.90
N THR A 123 6.89 -14.59 6.61
CA THR A 123 7.03 -13.27 7.24
C THR A 123 7.27 -12.19 6.19
N ALA A 124 7.06 -10.93 6.57
CA ALA A 124 7.35 -9.82 5.65
C ALA A 124 8.84 -9.77 5.26
N TYR A 125 9.75 -10.07 6.19
CA TYR A 125 11.19 -10.16 5.93
C TYR A 125 11.53 -11.28 4.94
N GLU A 126 11.02 -12.50 5.17
CA GLU A 126 11.22 -13.61 4.22
C GLU A 126 10.63 -13.30 2.82
N ILE A 127 9.58 -12.48 2.73
CA ILE A 127 9.01 -12.05 1.45
C ILE A 127 9.91 -11.04 0.75
N ILE A 128 10.52 -10.11 1.50
CA ILE A 128 11.49 -9.14 0.98
C ILE A 128 12.69 -9.86 0.38
N ASP A 129 13.22 -10.88 1.08
CA ASP A 129 14.38 -11.65 0.62
C ASP A 129 14.11 -12.44 -0.68
N ILE A 130 12.84 -12.73 -1.00
CA ILE A 130 12.44 -13.54 -2.16
C ILE A 130 11.96 -12.67 -3.33
N LEU A 131 11.45 -11.47 -3.06
CA LEU A 131 10.67 -10.71 -4.04
C LEU A 131 11.29 -9.35 -4.35
N ASP A 132 11.87 -9.25 -5.54
CA ASP A 132 12.47 -8.00 -6.03
C ASP A 132 11.49 -6.82 -6.12
N GLY A 133 11.98 -5.65 -5.74
CA GLY A 133 11.22 -4.39 -5.74
C GLY A 133 10.27 -4.23 -4.55
N VAL A 134 10.51 -4.96 -3.46
CA VAL A 134 9.89 -4.73 -2.15
C VAL A 134 11.00 -4.65 -1.10
N GLU A 135 11.14 -3.48 -0.48
CA GLU A 135 12.27 -3.18 0.40
C GLU A 135 11.85 -3.13 1.88
N THR A 136 10.56 -2.93 2.15
CA THR A 136 10.08 -2.73 3.52
C THR A 136 8.89 -3.62 3.88
N PRO A 137 8.75 -3.99 5.17
CA PRO A 137 7.59 -4.76 5.61
C PRO A 137 6.26 -4.06 5.34
N ASN A 138 6.21 -2.72 5.44
CA ASN A 138 5.01 -1.95 5.14
C ASN A 138 4.60 -2.08 3.66
N GLN A 139 5.56 -2.08 2.74
CA GLN A 139 5.27 -2.32 1.32
C GLN A 139 4.68 -3.73 1.11
N VAL A 140 5.19 -4.76 1.80
CA VAL A 140 4.60 -6.11 1.74
C VAL A 140 3.12 -6.07 2.15
N TYR A 141 2.79 -5.46 3.29
CA TYR A 141 1.41 -5.38 3.76
C TYR A 141 0.50 -4.56 2.84
N HIS A 142 0.99 -3.43 2.31
CA HIS A 142 0.24 -2.64 1.34
C HIS A 142 -0.03 -3.41 0.05
N ASN A 143 0.98 -4.10 -0.49
CA ASN A 143 0.85 -4.90 -1.70
C ASN A 143 -0.15 -6.03 -1.51
N VAL A 144 -0.12 -6.71 -0.35
CA VAL A 144 -1.11 -7.73 0.03
C VAL A 144 -2.53 -7.16 0.09
N CYS A 145 -2.73 -6.03 0.77
CA CYS A 145 -4.04 -5.40 0.91
C CYS A 145 -4.62 -4.94 -0.44
N LYS A 146 -3.79 -4.38 -1.33
CA LYS A 146 -4.23 -3.90 -2.65
C LYS A 146 -4.93 -4.97 -3.49
N VAL A 147 -4.51 -6.23 -3.36
CA VAL A 147 -5.08 -7.37 -4.08
C VAL A 147 -5.99 -8.26 -3.23
N ASN A 148 -6.27 -7.86 -1.99
CA ASN A 148 -7.10 -8.63 -1.06
C ASN A 148 -8.14 -7.74 -0.37
N ASN A 149 -8.97 -7.05 -1.17
CA ASN A 149 -10.10 -6.23 -0.70
C ASN A 149 -9.72 -5.24 0.40
N SER A 150 -8.53 -4.63 0.30
CA SER A 150 -7.98 -3.67 1.27
C SER A 150 -7.81 -4.22 2.69
N LYS A 151 -7.79 -5.54 2.87
CA LYS A 151 -7.63 -6.20 4.16
C LYS A 151 -6.44 -7.16 4.14
N LEU A 152 -5.74 -7.26 5.26
CA LEU A 152 -4.72 -8.28 5.43
C LEU A 152 -5.41 -9.63 5.69
N PRO A 153 -5.17 -10.67 4.88
CA PRO A 153 -5.77 -11.97 5.13
C PRO A 153 -5.19 -12.57 6.42
N LYS A 154 -5.94 -13.46 7.07
CA LYS A 154 -5.41 -14.21 8.21
C LYS A 154 -4.22 -15.03 7.76
N ARG A 155 -3.03 -14.72 8.28
CA ARG A 155 -1.81 -15.45 7.93
C ARG A 155 -1.89 -16.89 8.43
N VAL A 156 -1.42 -17.82 7.60
CA VAL A 156 -1.22 -19.20 8.04
C VAL A 156 -0.09 -19.21 9.07
N ASN A 157 -0.40 -19.57 10.31
CA ASN A 157 0.61 -19.73 11.35
C ASN A 157 1.45 -20.99 11.04
N THR A 158 2.52 -20.84 10.27
CA THR A 158 3.45 -21.91 9.88
C THR A 158 4.05 -22.60 11.09
N ARG A 159 4.35 -21.86 12.17
CA ARG A 159 4.79 -22.43 13.46
C ARG A 159 3.75 -23.38 14.05
N LYS A 160 2.47 -22.99 14.01
CA LYS A 160 1.35 -23.87 14.43
C LYS A 160 1.20 -25.08 13.51
N LYS A 161 1.32 -24.92 12.18
CA LYS A 161 1.29 -26.05 11.22
C LYS A 161 2.45 -27.04 11.46
N LYS A 162 3.69 -26.55 11.59
CA LYS A 162 4.87 -27.38 11.91
C LYS A 162 4.68 -28.09 13.24
N SER A 163 4.17 -27.39 14.25
CA SER A 163 3.84 -28.01 15.55
C SER A 163 2.84 -29.14 15.41
N ILE A 164 1.72 -28.92 14.70
CA ILE A 164 0.68 -29.95 14.49
C ILE A 164 1.25 -31.15 13.73
N LYS A 165 2.12 -30.92 12.75
CA LYS A 165 2.77 -32.01 12.00
C LYS A 165 3.67 -32.86 12.91
N LEU A 166 4.54 -32.21 13.70
CA LEU A 166 5.38 -32.87 14.70
C LEU A 166 4.54 -33.66 15.72
N ASP A 167 3.47 -33.06 16.22
CA ASP A 167 2.55 -33.69 17.15
C ASP A 167 1.90 -34.97 16.58
N LYS A 168 1.51 -34.95 15.30
CA LYS A 168 0.97 -36.11 14.59
C LYS A 168 2.02 -37.20 14.37
N GLU A 169 3.25 -36.82 14.00
CA GLU A 169 4.35 -37.77 13.82
C GLU A 169 4.73 -38.46 15.13
N ILE A 170 4.85 -37.71 16.23
CA ILE A 170 5.07 -38.26 17.58
C ILE A 170 3.98 -39.27 17.92
N ALA A 171 2.70 -38.90 17.75
CA ALA A 171 1.59 -39.80 18.06
C ALA A 171 1.58 -41.07 17.19
N LYS A 172 2.01 -40.98 15.92
CA LYS A 172 2.13 -42.13 15.01
C LYS A 172 3.26 -43.06 15.43
N LEU A 173 4.45 -42.53 15.69
CA LEU A 173 5.63 -43.31 16.05
C LEU A 173 5.49 -43.93 17.45
N LYS A 174 4.89 -43.22 18.39
CA LYS A 174 4.73 -43.69 19.78
C LYS A 174 3.85 -44.94 19.93
N LYS A 175 3.03 -45.27 18.92
CA LYS A 175 2.29 -46.54 18.87
C LYS A 175 3.19 -47.76 18.76
N LYS A 176 4.41 -47.60 18.23
CA LYS A 176 5.32 -48.70 17.91
C LYS A 176 6.68 -48.62 18.62
N HIS A 177 7.04 -47.43 19.10
CA HIS A 177 8.38 -47.14 19.60
C HIS A 177 8.37 -46.55 21.02
N SER A 178 9.49 -46.71 21.72
CA SER A 178 9.75 -46.03 23.00
C SER A 178 9.98 -44.52 22.79
N PHE A 179 9.86 -43.69 23.85
CA PHE A 179 10.03 -42.23 23.69
C PHE A 179 11.45 -41.84 23.25
N THR A 180 12.46 -42.61 23.66
CA THR A 180 13.85 -42.45 23.23
C THR A 180 14.02 -42.77 21.75
N GLU A 181 13.48 -43.90 21.28
CA GLU A 181 13.48 -44.28 19.86
C GLU A 181 12.76 -43.25 18.98
N VAL A 182 11.58 -42.77 19.39
CA VAL A 182 10.85 -41.71 18.67
C VAL A 182 11.71 -40.46 18.53
N THR A 183 12.45 -40.09 19.58
CA THR A 183 13.31 -38.92 19.58
C THR A 183 14.48 -39.08 18.60
N ASN A 184 15.11 -40.27 18.57
CA ASN A 184 16.21 -40.57 17.66
C ASN A 184 15.73 -40.54 16.21
N ILE A 185 14.62 -41.22 15.89
CA ILE A 185 14.02 -41.24 14.54
C ILE A 185 13.69 -39.82 14.05
N LEU A 186 13.12 -38.97 14.91
CA LEU A 186 12.79 -37.60 14.52
C LEU A 186 14.04 -36.75 14.25
N ASN A 187 15.08 -36.90 15.06
CA ASN A 187 16.34 -36.19 14.87
C ASN A 187 17.10 -36.68 13.62
N GLU A 188 17.11 -38.00 13.35
CA GLU A 188 17.71 -38.60 12.15
C GLU A 188 17.03 -38.12 10.86
N ASN A 189 15.71 -37.97 10.89
CA ASN A 189 14.93 -37.40 9.78
C ASN A 189 15.05 -35.87 9.64
N GLY A 190 15.94 -35.22 10.40
CA GLY A 190 16.17 -33.78 10.34
C GLY A 190 15.04 -32.93 10.91
N VAL A 191 14.13 -33.51 11.71
CA VAL A 191 13.04 -32.75 12.32
C VAL A 191 13.59 -31.94 13.50
N THR A 192 13.39 -30.62 13.44
CA THR A 192 13.83 -29.69 14.48
C THR A 192 12.68 -29.24 15.38
N ASN A 193 13.04 -28.78 16.58
CA ASN A 193 12.09 -28.15 17.49
C ASN A 193 11.66 -26.76 16.95
N LEU A 194 10.70 -26.11 17.63
CA LEU A 194 10.16 -24.81 17.18
C LEU A 194 11.17 -23.66 17.14
N ASN A 195 12.37 -23.85 17.69
CA ASN A 195 13.48 -22.91 17.72
C ASN A 195 14.69 -23.44 16.92
N ASN A 196 14.47 -24.34 15.96
CA ASN A 196 15.51 -24.96 15.11
C ASN A 196 16.58 -25.80 15.83
N GLY A 197 16.38 -26.16 17.11
CA GLY A 197 17.27 -27.05 17.85
C GLY A 197 16.88 -28.54 17.73
N LYS A 198 17.76 -29.44 18.19
CA LYS A 198 17.46 -30.88 18.31
C LYS A 198 16.26 -31.13 19.21
N ILE A 199 15.51 -32.18 18.92
CA ILE A 199 14.37 -32.63 19.71
C ILE A 199 14.89 -33.42 20.91
N LYS A 200 14.43 -33.07 22.10
CA LYS A 200 14.74 -33.76 23.36
C LYS A 200 13.61 -34.70 23.76
N VAL A 201 13.93 -35.80 24.43
CA VAL A 201 12.95 -36.81 24.91
C VAL A 201 11.84 -36.17 25.74
N GLY A 202 12.20 -35.28 26.68
CA GLY A 202 11.22 -34.57 27.52
C GLY A 202 10.18 -33.76 26.71
N LEU A 203 10.59 -33.18 25.58
CA LEU A 203 9.69 -32.46 24.68
C LEU A 203 8.69 -33.41 24.00
N VAL A 204 9.16 -34.59 23.58
CA VAL A 204 8.31 -35.63 22.95
C VAL A 204 7.28 -36.15 23.94
N VAL A 205 7.71 -36.47 25.16
CA VAL A 205 6.84 -36.91 26.26
C VAL A 205 5.76 -35.87 26.55
N GLN A 206 6.17 -34.63 26.80
CA GLN A 206 5.25 -33.52 27.10
C GLN A 206 4.21 -33.32 25.98
N ARG A 207 4.65 -33.32 24.72
CA ARG A 207 3.75 -33.14 23.56
C ARG A 207 2.77 -34.29 23.38
N PHE A 208 3.21 -35.53 23.59
CA PHE A 208 2.34 -36.69 23.48
C PHE A 208 1.20 -36.65 24.50
N TYR A 209 1.51 -36.49 25.80
CA TYR A 209 0.49 -36.44 26.85
C TYR A 209 -0.44 -35.24 26.73
N LYS A 210 0.09 -34.07 26.36
CA LYS A 210 -0.73 -32.88 26.09
C LYS A 210 -1.76 -33.09 24.97
N ASN A 211 -1.44 -33.94 23.98
CA ASN A 211 -2.39 -34.27 22.91
C ASN A 211 -3.43 -35.31 23.31
N GLN A 212 -3.11 -36.20 24.26
CA GLN A 212 -4.10 -37.15 24.79
C GLN A 212 -5.14 -36.43 25.65
N GLN A 213 -4.71 -35.50 26.51
CA GLN A 213 -5.60 -34.68 27.35
C GLN A 213 -6.58 -33.80 26.56
N LYS A 214 -6.31 -33.51 25.28
CA LYS A 214 -7.22 -32.75 24.42
C LYS A 214 -8.29 -33.60 23.72
N LYS A 215 -8.16 -34.93 23.82
CA LYS A 215 -9.09 -35.90 23.24
C LYS A 215 -10.01 -36.53 24.29
N SER A 216 -9.65 -36.40 25.57
CA SER A 216 -10.49 -36.64 26.74
C SER A 216 -11.42 -35.46 26.97
#